data_AF-A0A0D7AG31-F1
#
_entry.id   AF-A0A0D7AG31-F1
#
_cell.length_a   1.000
_cell.length_b   1.000
_cell.length_c   1.000
_cell.angle_alpha   90.00
_cell.angle_beta   90.00
_cell.angle_gamma   90.00
#
_symmetry.space_group_name_H-M   'P 1'
#
loop_
_entity.id
_entity.type
_entity.pdbx_description
1 polymer ?
#
loop_
_entity_poly.entity_id
_entity_poly.type
_entity_poly.pdbx_seq_one_letter_code
_entity_poly.pdbx_strand_id
1 'polypeptide(L)' 'DPEILKDVPAWLRSVRLHKYTACFEGMTWQEMVDLTEPQLQEKGVVAQGARGRMLKIFQ' A
#
# COMPACT_ATOMS: atom_id res chain seq x y z
N ASP A 1 15.31 -9.72 0.69
CA ASP A 1 14.65 -10.94 0.17
C ASP A 1 13.34 -10.65 -0.53
N PRO A 2 13.13 -11.19 -1.74
CA PRO A 2 11.85 -11.16 -2.46
C PRO A 2 10.70 -11.81 -1.70
N GLU A 3 10.99 -12.60 -0.66
CA GLU A 3 9.97 -13.24 0.19
C GLU A 3 9.27 -12.26 1.13
N ILE A 4 9.92 -11.18 1.56
CA ILE A 4 9.31 -10.14 2.41
C ILE A 4 8.21 -9.40 1.65
N LEU A 5 8.31 -9.32 0.31
CA LEU A 5 7.30 -8.68 -0.53
C LEU A 5 6.03 -9.53 -0.70
N LYS A 6 6.07 -10.83 -0.38
CA LYS A 6 4.85 -11.67 -0.32
C LYS A 6 3.99 -11.33 0.90
N ASP A 7 4.59 -10.76 1.94
CA ASP A 7 3.89 -10.32 3.15
C ASP A 7 3.66 -8.80 3.12
N VAL A 8 2.62 -8.40 2.37
CA VAL A 8 2.15 -7.00 2.30
C VAL A 8 1.97 -6.39 3.71
N PRO A 9 1.36 -7.08 4.70
CA PRO A 9 1.33 -6.61 6.08
C PRO A 9 2.71 -6.30 6.69
N ALA A 10 3.70 -7.18 6.52
CA ALA A 10 5.06 -6.95 7.02
C ALA A 10 5.76 -5.77 6.33
N TRP A 11 5.62 -5.66 5.00
CA TRP A 11 6.14 -4.53 4.25
C TRP A 11 5.49 -3.19 4.68
N LEU A 12 4.17 -3.15 4.83
CA LEU A 12 3.47 -1.97 5.32
C LEU A 12 3.87 -1.59 6.75
N ARG A 13 4.25 -2.55 7.60
CA ARG A 13 4.82 -2.27 8.93
C ARG A 13 6.17 -1.55 8.83
N SER A 14 7.07 -1.99 7.94
CA SER A 14 8.40 -1.38 7.78
C SER A 14 8.32 0.09 7.34
N VAL A 15 7.35 0.41 6.48
CA VAL A 15 7.11 1.79 6.02
C VAL A 15 6.12 2.57 6.88
N ARG A 16 5.64 2.01 8.01
CA ARG A 16 4.66 2.64 8.93
C ARG A 16 3.31 2.98 8.29
N LEU A 17 2.87 2.18 7.32
CA LEU A 17 1.55 2.26 6.69
C LEU A 17 0.64 1.08 7.07
N HIS A 18 1.04 0.25 8.04
CA HIS A 18 0.30 -0.95 8.47
C HIS A 18 -1.15 -0.69 8.91
N LYS A 19 -1.52 0.56 9.24
CA LYS A 19 -2.93 0.90 9.49
C LYS A 19 -3.83 0.72 8.26
N TYR A 20 -3.26 0.72 7.06
CA TYR A 20 -3.98 0.54 5.79
C TYR A 20 -3.88 -0.89 5.25
N THR A 21 -3.33 -1.83 6.02
CA THR A 21 -3.20 -3.23 5.57
C THR A 21 -4.54 -3.82 5.12
N ALA A 22 -5.62 -3.51 5.84
CA ALA A 22 -6.98 -3.94 5.48
C ALA A 22 -7.47 -3.36 4.13
N CYS A 23 -6.97 -2.21 3.69
CA CYS A 23 -7.31 -1.63 2.37
C CYS A 23 -6.73 -2.44 1.20
N PHE A 24 -5.73 -3.29 1.47
CA PHE A 24 -4.99 -4.06 0.47
C PHE A 24 -5.06 -5.57 0.77
N GLU A 25 -6.02 -6.01 1.59
CA GLU A 25 -6.20 -7.43 1.86
C GLU A 25 -6.58 -8.18 0.56
N GLY A 26 -5.89 -9.28 0.29
CA GLY A 26 -6.04 -10.04 -0.96
C GLY A 26 -5.34 -9.44 -2.18
N MET A 27 -4.61 -8.31 -2.02
CA MET A 27 -3.82 -7.70 -3.08
C MET A 27 -2.33 -8.00 -2.89
N THR A 28 -1.64 -8.23 -4.00
CA THR A 28 -0.18 -8.39 -4.03
C THR A 28 0.51 -7.04 -4.10
N TRP A 29 1.76 -6.96 -3.65
CA TRP A 29 2.52 -5.71 -3.74
C TRP A 29 2.66 -5.23 -5.19
N GLN A 30 2.75 -6.13 -6.18
CA GLN A 30 2.81 -5.75 -7.59
C GLN A 30 1.55 -5.00 -8.03
N GLU A 31 0.38 -5.50 -7.66
CA GLU A 31 -0.90 -4.83 -7.95
C GLU A 31 -1.01 -3.48 -7.21
N MET A 32 -0.36 -3.34 -6.06
CA MET A 32 -0.31 -2.06 -5.33
C MET A 32 0.52 -1.01 -6.06
N VAL A 33 1.60 -1.41 -6.74
CA VAL A 33 2.44 -0.48 -7.54
C VAL A 33 1.69 0.14 -8.70
N ASP A 34 0.74 -0.61 -9.28
CA ASP A 34 -0.09 -0.12 -10.38
C ASP A 34 -1.26 0.77 -9.92
N LEU A 35 -1.44 0.99 -8.61
CA LEU A 35 -2.52 1.82 -8.10
C LEU A 35 -2.28 3.32 -8.32
N THR A 36 -3.35 3.99 -8.74
CA THR A 36 -3.42 5.44 -8.87
C THR A 36 -4.00 6.10 -7.62
N GLU A 37 -3.80 7.42 -7.49
CA GLU A 37 -4.33 8.19 -6.36
C GLU A 37 -5.85 8.06 -6.15
N PRO A 38 -6.69 8.09 -7.21
CA PRO A 38 -8.13 7.83 -7.08
C PRO A 38 -8.46 6.43 -6.57
N GLN A 39 -7.76 5.40 -7.05
CA GLN A 39 -7.98 4.01 -6.61
C GLN A 39 -7.60 3.82 -5.13
N LEU A 40 -6.54 4.49 -4.67
CA LEU A 40 -6.17 4.50 -3.25
C LEU A 40 -7.26 5.16 -2.39
N GLN A 41 -7.90 6.22 -2.89
CA GLN A 41 -9.03 6.85 -2.22
C GLN A 41 -10.23 5.91 -2.11
N GLU A 42 -10.58 5.21 -3.20
CA GLU A 42 -11.69 4.24 -3.22
C GLU A 42 -11.46 3.06 -2.27
N LYS A 43 -10.21 2.61 -2.11
CA LYS A 43 -9.82 1.58 -1.14
C LYS A 43 -9.88 2.01 0.32
N GLY A 44 -10.18 3.28 0.61
CA GLY A 44 -10.30 3.81 1.98
C GLY A 44 -9.11 4.62 2.46
N VAL A 45 -8.12 4.92 1.60
CA VAL A 45 -7.03 5.86 1.93
C VAL A 45 -7.51 7.29 1.68
N VAL A 46 -8.35 7.80 2.57
CA VAL A 46 -8.93 9.15 2.48
C VAL A 46 -7.91 10.27 2.68
N ALA A 47 -6.83 10.01 3.42
CA ALA A 47 -5.82 11.04 3.70
C ALA A 47 -4.91 11.27 2.49
N GLN A 48 -5.00 12.44 1.87
CA GLN A 48 -4.18 12.83 0.71
C GLN A 48 -2.67 12.66 0.96
N GLY A 49 -2.18 13.05 2.14
CA GLY A 49 -0.77 12.87 2.50
C GLY A 49 -0.34 11.40 2.57
N ALA A 50 -1.24 10.49 2.98
CA ALA A 50 -0.97 9.06 2.97
C ALA A 50 -0.91 8.51 1.54
N ARG A 51 -1.82 8.95 0.65
CA ARG A 51 -1.80 8.55 -0.77
C ARG A 51 -0.52 8.96 -1.47
N GLY A 52 -0.11 10.23 -1.33
CA GLY A 52 1.13 10.72 -1.92
C GLY A 52 2.37 9.99 -1.38
N ARG A 53 2.34 9.57 -0.10
CA ARG A 53 3.40 8.75 0.48
C ARG A 53 3.38 7.31 -0.04
N MET A 54 2.21 6.71 -0.22
CA MET A 54 2.06 5.37 -0.80
C MET A 54 2.59 5.31 -2.23
N LEU A 55 2.17 6.24 -3.10
CA LEU A 55 2.64 6.29 -4.49
C LEU A 55 4.18 6.39 -4.58
N LYS A 56 4.82 7.15 -3.69
CA LYS A 56 6.28 7.28 -3.62
C LYS A 56 7.00 6.05 -3.05
N ILE A 57 6.32 5.21 -2.28
CA ILE A 57 6.90 3.98 -1.69
C ILE A 57 6.68 2.79 -2.63
N PHE A 58 5.62 2.84 -3.42
CA PHE A 58 5.25 1.78 -4.35
C PHE A 58 6.09 1.84 -5.64
N GLN A 59 6.56 3.02 -6.04
CA GLN A 59 7.57 3.23 -7.09
C GLN A 59 8.99 3.14 -6.52
#